data_AF-A0AAD8DI77-F1
#
_entry.id   AF-A0AAD8DI77-F1
#
_cell.length_a   1.000
_cell.length_b   1.000
_cell.length_c   1.000
_cell.angle_alpha   90.00
_cell.angle_beta   90.00
_cell.angle_gamma   90.00
#
_symmetry.space_group_name_H-M   'P 1'
#
loop_
_entity.id
_entity.type
_entity.pdbx_description
1 polymer ?
#
loop_
_entity_poly.entity_id
_entity_poly.type
_entity_poly.pdbx_seq_one_letter_code
_entity_poly.pdbx_strand_id
1 'polypeptide(L)'
;MQVDVNSPETPVDYMEEDTVDTNDQDDLYTVSTLIDDLKHDDVQCRINAIRKLPVIATALGEQRTRDELLPFLQELLDDEDDVLVVLADQLSQLVDSVGGTDYAHCLLTPLENLSTVEEPSVREHAITSLCHLTQQFSHPQVEQHVVPLLNRLSLGEWFTSRSAATGLYAAVYKKVPTTVQQEFRNNFAQLVGDPSPMVRRSAAKCLAQLNAELGLEDVLGFGLQLFNQITSDDQDSVRLLAVDVMIAIAKLLSIEQRTEHLLPAFQALASDKSWRVKYMVASEYVEIANAFKNPIVRDHLVQPFVDLIKDPEAEVRTAAASQISGFSQYLEKPMVVEHLLPCVEELVADGNEHVRAALAKEVSGLAPILGKEATPKYLLPIFLHLLRDESPEVRLNVISKLDELNEVVGVESLSQSLLPAIMELSEDNQWRVRLQIIEYTPVVAKQLGEKMFDEKLFELCISWLRDKVYAIREAATTNLKNLAKVFGAAWAKRTAIPKVLHMVHEESYLYRMTTLFALTTLAQVLPAEDIKESVLPTIVSLSNDPIPNIRFNVAKTLETLMPLLKQDGDTLANTIHPVLQKLCGDTDVDVRFYATRALESEDNNNNMNDDDAMASAGSKL
;
A
#
# COMPACT_ATOMS: atom_id res chain seq x y z
N MET A 1 -90.10 3.75 -27.42
CA MET A 1 -90.38 3.61 -28.87
C MET A 1 -89.80 2.25 -29.26
N GLN A 2 -90.65 1.26 -29.50
CA GLN A 2 -90.30 -0.14 -29.81
C GLN A 2 -89.65 -0.26 -31.18
N VAL A 3 -88.63 -1.14 -31.32
CA VAL A 3 -88.48 -2.34 -32.19
C VAL A 3 -87.13 -2.94 -31.74
N ASP A 4 -87.03 -3.90 -30.82
CA ASP A 4 -87.40 -5.34 -30.81
C ASP A 4 -86.57 -6.22 -31.76
N VAL A 5 -85.55 -6.91 -31.23
CA VAL A 5 -85.19 -8.28 -31.65
C VAL A 5 -84.62 -9.05 -30.44
N ASN A 6 -85.49 -9.88 -29.85
CA ASN A 6 -85.25 -11.06 -28.98
C ASN A 6 -83.96 -11.85 -29.28
N SER A 7 -83.28 -12.59 -28.39
CA SER A 7 -83.27 -12.92 -26.94
C SER A 7 -82.10 -13.96 -26.78
N PRO A 8 -81.82 -14.61 -25.63
CA PRO A 8 -80.73 -14.22 -24.74
C PRO A 8 -79.65 -15.32 -24.53
N GLU A 9 -78.56 -14.86 -23.93
CA GLU A 9 -77.35 -15.48 -23.36
C GLU A 9 -77.38 -16.97 -22.93
N THR A 10 -76.29 -17.67 -23.26
CA THR A 10 -75.63 -18.72 -22.44
C THR A 10 -74.14 -18.79 -22.82
N PRO A 11 -73.23 -19.12 -21.88
CA PRO A 11 -71.79 -18.87 -22.02
C PRO A 11 -71.10 -19.96 -22.85
N VAL A 12 -70.25 -19.57 -23.79
CA VAL A 12 -69.42 -20.51 -24.56
C VAL A 12 -68.04 -20.60 -23.93
N ASP A 13 -67.76 -21.82 -23.48
CA ASP A 13 -66.49 -22.38 -23.01
C ASP A 13 -65.36 -22.04 -24.00
N TYR A 14 -64.28 -21.40 -23.51
CA TYR A 14 -63.07 -21.17 -24.30
C TYR A 14 -62.27 -22.46 -24.34
N MET A 15 -62.09 -23.04 -25.54
CA MET A 15 -61.08 -24.07 -25.74
C MET A 15 -59.68 -23.46 -25.61
N GLU A 16 -58.88 -24.03 -24.72
CA GLU A 16 -57.43 -23.79 -24.61
C GLU A 16 -56.74 -24.26 -25.89
N GLU A 17 -56.08 -23.34 -26.60
CA GLU A 17 -54.98 -23.65 -27.51
C GLU A 17 -53.66 -23.27 -26.82
N ASP A 18 -52.77 -24.25 -26.74
CA ASP A 18 -51.45 -24.20 -26.10
C ASP A 18 -50.63 -22.97 -26.51
N THR A 19 -50.31 -22.12 -25.54
CA THR A 19 -49.28 -21.08 -25.69
C THR A 19 -47.91 -21.70 -25.45
N VAL A 20 -47.11 -21.82 -26.52
CA VAL A 20 -45.67 -22.08 -26.43
C VAL A 20 -45.00 -20.85 -25.79
N ASP A 21 -44.25 -21.10 -24.72
CA ASP A 21 -43.59 -20.10 -23.88
C ASP A 21 -42.52 -19.32 -24.68
N THR A 22 -42.70 -18.00 -24.80
CA THR A 22 -41.84 -17.11 -25.61
C THR A 22 -40.62 -16.60 -24.85
N ASN A 23 -40.50 -16.84 -23.53
CA ASN A 23 -39.38 -16.34 -22.72
C ASN A 23 -38.10 -17.18 -22.83
N ASP A 24 -38.19 -18.48 -23.11
CA ASP A 24 -36.99 -19.33 -23.23
C ASP A 24 -36.14 -19.01 -24.48
N GLN A 25 -36.74 -18.47 -25.54
CA GLN A 25 -36.05 -18.22 -26.81
C GLN A 25 -35.11 -17.00 -26.77
N ASP A 26 -35.45 -15.95 -26.01
CA ASP A 26 -34.62 -14.74 -25.91
C ASP A 26 -33.38 -14.96 -25.01
N ASP A 27 -33.51 -15.75 -23.93
CA ASP A 27 -32.37 -16.11 -23.08
C ASP A 27 -31.37 -17.03 -23.82
N LEU A 28 -31.87 -18.00 -24.61
CA LEU A 28 -31.04 -18.87 -25.45
C LEU A 28 -30.28 -18.12 -26.56
N TYR A 29 -30.87 -17.07 -27.16
CA TYR A 29 -30.21 -16.23 -28.16
C TYR A 29 -29.06 -15.42 -27.56
N THR A 30 -29.23 -14.94 -26.33
CA THR A 30 -28.21 -14.20 -25.58
C THR A 30 -27.04 -15.10 -25.17
N VAL A 31 -27.31 -16.35 -24.79
CA VAL A 31 -26.29 -17.36 -24.45
C VAL A 31 -25.52 -17.82 -25.69
N SER A 32 -26.18 -18.01 -26.83
CA SER A 32 -25.50 -18.34 -28.10
C SER A 32 -24.47 -17.28 -28.47
N THR A 33 -24.83 -15.99 -28.31
CA THR A 33 -23.92 -14.87 -28.58
C THR A 33 -22.73 -14.88 -27.62
N LEU A 34 -22.96 -15.15 -26.33
CA LEU A 34 -21.88 -15.24 -25.33
C LEU A 34 -20.95 -16.45 -25.56
N ILE A 35 -21.46 -17.55 -26.11
CA ILE A 35 -20.64 -18.71 -26.51
C ILE A 35 -19.83 -18.38 -27.76
N ASP A 36 -20.40 -17.65 -28.72
CA ASP A 36 -19.67 -17.17 -29.90
C ASP A 36 -18.54 -16.20 -29.49
N ASP A 37 -18.76 -15.36 -28.47
CA ASP A 37 -17.75 -14.44 -27.93
C ASP A 37 -16.54 -15.18 -27.33
N LEU A 38 -16.68 -16.44 -26.88
CA LEU A 38 -15.55 -17.27 -26.42
C LEU A 38 -14.59 -17.64 -27.55
N LYS A 39 -15.04 -17.56 -28.81
CA LYS A 39 -14.22 -17.82 -30.02
C LYS A 39 -13.89 -16.53 -30.78
N HIS A 40 -14.13 -15.38 -30.18
CA HIS A 40 -13.91 -14.10 -30.83
C HIS A 40 -12.41 -13.86 -31.12
N ASP A 41 -12.07 -13.24 -32.26
CA ASP A 41 -10.67 -13.00 -32.66
C ASP A 41 -9.93 -12.06 -31.68
N ASP A 42 -10.65 -11.09 -31.11
CA ASP A 42 -10.13 -10.17 -30.09
C ASP A 42 -10.05 -10.83 -28.70
N VAL A 43 -8.84 -10.81 -28.13
CA VAL A 43 -8.48 -11.33 -26.81
C VAL A 43 -9.32 -10.72 -25.70
N GLN A 44 -9.57 -9.40 -25.75
CA GLN A 44 -10.35 -8.72 -24.71
C GLN A 44 -11.82 -9.16 -24.72
N CYS A 45 -12.36 -9.44 -25.90
CA CYS A 45 -13.69 -10.03 -26.02
C CYS A 45 -13.73 -11.44 -25.40
N ARG A 46 -12.74 -12.30 -25.69
CA ARG A 46 -12.64 -13.64 -25.07
C ARG A 46 -12.50 -13.57 -23.55
N ILE A 47 -11.62 -12.70 -23.04
CA ILE A 47 -11.46 -12.48 -21.59
C ILE A 47 -12.79 -12.07 -20.94
N ASN A 48 -13.52 -11.14 -21.56
CA ASN A 48 -14.80 -10.67 -21.04
C ASN A 48 -15.88 -11.76 -21.11
N ALA A 49 -15.85 -12.62 -22.12
CA ALA A 49 -16.72 -13.79 -22.22
C ALA A 49 -16.39 -14.83 -21.13
N ILE A 50 -15.11 -15.11 -20.89
CA ILE A 50 -14.68 -16.04 -19.83
C ILE A 50 -15.09 -15.56 -18.44
N ARG A 51 -14.98 -14.26 -18.15
CA ARG A 51 -15.48 -13.68 -16.89
C ARG A 51 -16.98 -13.89 -16.67
N LYS A 52 -17.73 -14.18 -17.73
CA LYS A 52 -19.17 -14.45 -17.69
C LYS A 52 -19.47 -15.96 -17.75
N LEU A 53 -18.49 -16.85 -17.62
CA LEU A 53 -18.72 -18.29 -17.60
C LEU A 53 -19.77 -18.75 -16.59
N PRO A 54 -19.84 -18.21 -15.36
CA PRO A 54 -20.91 -18.59 -14.43
C PRO A 54 -22.32 -18.29 -14.98
N VAL A 55 -22.47 -17.19 -15.73
CA VAL A 55 -23.75 -16.82 -16.36
C VAL A 55 -24.08 -17.77 -17.50
N ILE A 56 -23.10 -18.06 -18.36
CA ILE A 56 -23.26 -19.01 -19.48
C ILE A 56 -23.64 -20.41 -18.95
N ALA A 57 -22.92 -20.89 -17.93
CA ALA A 57 -23.14 -22.20 -17.34
C ALA A 57 -24.51 -22.29 -16.63
N THR A 58 -24.92 -21.24 -15.92
CA THR A 58 -26.25 -21.17 -15.28
C THR A 58 -27.37 -21.26 -16.32
N ALA A 59 -27.23 -20.58 -17.45
CA ALA A 59 -28.24 -20.58 -18.49
C ALA A 59 -28.27 -21.89 -19.31
N LEU A 60 -27.14 -22.57 -19.48
CA LEU A 60 -27.09 -23.91 -20.09
C LEU A 60 -27.67 -25.00 -19.18
N GLY A 61 -27.62 -24.78 -17.86
CA GLY A 61 -27.99 -25.77 -16.85
C GLY A 61 -26.87 -26.79 -16.59
N GLU A 62 -27.01 -27.53 -15.49
CA GLU A 62 -25.94 -28.35 -14.93
C GLU A 62 -25.46 -29.46 -15.87
N GLN A 63 -26.39 -30.16 -16.52
CA GLN A 63 -26.05 -31.28 -17.38
C GLN A 63 -25.30 -30.84 -18.64
N ARG A 64 -25.81 -29.80 -19.31
CA ARG A 64 -25.16 -29.27 -20.52
C ARG A 64 -23.86 -28.55 -20.21
N THR A 65 -23.73 -27.94 -19.03
CA THR A 65 -22.44 -27.42 -18.57
C THR A 65 -21.39 -28.53 -18.54
N ARG A 66 -21.73 -29.71 -17.99
CA ARG A 66 -20.81 -30.85 -17.93
C ARG A 66 -20.56 -31.49 -19.30
N ASP A 67 -21.60 -31.69 -20.09
CA ASP A 67 -21.55 -32.49 -21.32
C ASP A 67 -21.14 -31.69 -22.56
N GLU A 68 -21.31 -30.36 -22.56
CA GLU A 68 -21.04 -29.46 -23.70
C GLU A 68 -20.01 -28.37 -23.35
N LEU A 69 -20.25 -27.57 -22.30
CA LEU A 69 -19.41 -26.40 -22.00
C LEU A 69 -18.00 -26.81 -21.54
N LEU A 70 -17.86 -27.75 -20.62
CA LEU A 70 -16.54 -28.16 -20.13
C LEU A 70 -15.67 -28.79 -21.23
N PRO A 71 -16.18 -29.71 -22.09
CA PRO A 71 -15.42 -30.16 -23.25
C PRO A 71 -15.01 -29.02 -24.18
N PHE A 72 -15.89 -28.05 -24.41
CA PHE A 72 -15.56 -26.86 -25.21
C PHE A 72 -14.43 -26.03 -24.58
N LEU A 73 -14.48 -25.78 -23.27
CA LEU A 73 -13.40 -25.07 -22.57
C LEU A 73 -12.07 -25.82 -22.60
N GLN A 74 -12.10 -27.16 -22.69
CA GLN A 74 -10.88 -27.97 -22.88
C GLN A 74 -10.25 -27.76 -24.26
N GLU A 75 -11.04 -27.45 -25.29
CA GLU A 75 -10.53 -27.08 -26.62
C GLU A 75 -9.87 -25.69 -26.62
N LEU A 76 -10.20 -24.83 -25.64
CA LEU A 76 -9.62 -23.48 -25.49
C LEU A 76 -8.35 -23.45 -24.65
N LEU A 77 -7.79 -24.60 -24.26
CA LEU A 77 -6.58 -24.64 -23.42
C LEU A 77 -5.30 -24.25 -24.15
N ASP A 78 -5.35 -24.12 -25.48
CA ASP A 78 -4.26 -23.64 -26.34
C ASP A 78 -4.42 -22.13 -26.69
N ASP A 79 -5.28 -21.40 -26.00
CA ASP A 79 -5.48 -19.95 -26.18
C ASP A 79 -4.34 -19.10 -25.55
N GLU A 80 -4.42 -17.79 -25.65
CA GLU A 80 -3.43 -16.85 -25.11
C GLU A 80 -3.38 -16.86 -23.57
N ASP A 81 -2.18 -16.65 -23.01
CA ASP A 81 -1.93 -16.76 -21.57
C ASP A 81 -2.88 -15.90 -20.72
N ASP A 82 -3.17 -14.66 -21.16
CA ASP A 82 -4.09 -13.76 -20.46
C ASP A 82 -5.53 -14.32 -20.38
N VAL A 83 -5.94 -15.07 -21.41
CA VAL A 83 -7.24 -15.76 -21.48
C VAL A 83 -7.23 -16.96 -20.52
N LEU A 84 -6.15 -17.75 -20.55
CA LEU A 84 -5.99 -18.94 -19.72
C LEU A 84 -5.89 -18.63 -18.22
N VAL A 85 -5.27 -17.52 -17.83
CA VAL A 85 -5.25 -17.05 -16.43
C VAL A 85 -6.68 -16.84 -15.92
N VAL A 86 -7.49 -16.10 -16.69
CA VAL A 86 -8.88 -15.81 -16.30
C VAL A 86 -9.72 -17.09 -16.33
N LEU A 87 -9.47 -17.99 -17.28
CA LEU A 87 -10.14 -19.29 -17.35
C LEU A 87 -9.87 -20.12 -16.10
N ALA A 88 -8.61 -20.21 -15.68
CA ALA A 88 -8.19 -20.94 -14.49
C ALA A 88 -8.93 -20.46 -13.23
N ASP A 89 -9.08 -19.14 -13.06
CA ASP A 89 -9.82 -18.55 -11.93
C ASP A 89 -11.31 -18.90 -11.96
N GLN A 90 -11.94 -18.79 -13.13
CA GLN A 90 -13.38 -18.98 -13.28
C GLN A 90 -13.82 -20.44 -13.11
N LEU A 91 -12.98 -21.41 -13.50
CA LEU A 91 -13.33 -22.83 -13.40
C LEU A 91 -13.68 -23.26 -11.97
N SER A 92 -13.01 -22.73 -10.94
CA SER A 92 -13.33 -23.07 -9.54
C SER A 92 -14.65 -22.46 -9.03
N GLN A 93 -15.21 -21.49 -9.75
CA GLN A 93 -16.49 -20.83 -9.43
C GLN A 93 -17.70 -21.57 -10.02
N LEU A 94 -17.48 -22.55 -10.90
CA LEU A 94 -18.56 -23.27 -11.58
C LEU A 94 -19.12 -24.45 -10.77
N VAL A 95 -18.78 -24.60 -9.49
CA VAL A 95 -19.20 -25.74 -8.66
C VAL A 95 -20.72 -25.90 -8.65
N ASP A 96 -21.46 -24.82 -8.38
CA ASP A 96 -22.93 -24.86 -8.40
C ASP A 96 -23.45 -25.10 -9.82
N SER A 97 -22.83 -24.47 -10.81
CA SER A 97 -23.22 -24.59 -12.22
C SER A 97 -22.98 -25.98 -12.82
N VAL A 98 -22.14 -26.82 -12.21
CA VAL A 98 -21.96 -28.22 -12.62
C VAL A 98 -22.80 -29.18 -11.78
N GLY A 99 -23.73 -28.71 -10.96
CA GLY A 99 -24.57 -29.56 -10.09
C GLY A 99 -24.00 -29.82 -8.71
N GLY A 100 -23.24 -28.86 -8.18
CA GLY A 100 -22.71 -28.87 -6.83
C GLY A 100 -21.56 -29.85 -6.61
N THR A 101 -21.27 -30.11 -5.34
CA THR A 101 -20.10 -30.88 -4.92
C THR A 101 -20.06 -32.31 -5.46
N ASP A 102 -21.20 -32.92 -5.76
CA ASP A 102 -21.27 -34.30 -6.26
C ASP A 102 -20.62 -34.43 -7.64
N TYR A 103 -20.72 -33.39 -8.47
CA TYR A 103 -20.22 -33.37 -9.84
C TYR A 103 -19.00 -32.47 -10.04
N ALA A 104 -18.63 -31.67 -9.04
CA ALA A 104 -17.50 -30.74 -9.10
C ALA A 104 -16.15 -31.39 -9.48
N HIS A 105 -16.00 -32.71 -9.37
CA HIS A 105 -14.83 -33.46 -9.86
C HIS A 105 -14.60 -33.31 -11.38
N CYS A 106 -15.63 -32.97 -12.19
CA CYS A 106 -15.47 -32.73 -13.62
C CYS A 106 -14.61 -31.49 -13.96
N LEU A 107 -14.48 -30.55 -13.01
CA LEU A 107 -13.66 -29.34 -13.14
C LEU A 107 -12.17 -29.63 -12.93
N LEU A 108 -11.81 -30.80 -12.39
CA LEU A 108 -10.42 -31.16 -12.15
C LEU A 108 -9.62 -31.31 -13.44
N THR A 109 -10.17 -31.92 -14.48
CA THR A 109 -9.44 -32.18 -15.74
C THR A 109 -8.99 -30.90 -16.45
N PRO A 110 -9.84 -29.89 -16.71
CA PRO A 110 -9.37 -28.65 -17.33
C PRO A 110 -8.36 -27.91 -16.44
N LEU A 111 -8.56 -27.91 -15.12
CA LEU A 111 -7.61 -27.30 -14.18
C LEU A 111 -6.27 -28.07 -14.09
N GLU A 112 -6.28 -29.40 -14.18
CA GLU A 112 -5.10 -30.24 -14.25
C GLU A 112 -4.26 -29.84 -15.46
N ASN A 113 -4.88 -29.75 -16.64
CA ASN A 113 -4.20 -29.36 -17.87
C ASN A 113 -3.62 -27.93 -17.77
N LEU A 114 -4.41 -26.95 -17.31
CA LEU A 114 -3.96 -25.57 -17.08
C LEU A 114 -2.80 -25.51 -16.08
N SER A 115 -2.78 -26.38 -15.07
CA SER A 115 -1.68 -26.44 -14.10
C SER A 115 -0.38 -26.96 -14.72
N THR A 116 -0.41 -27.57 -15.91
CA THR A 116 0.77 -28.14 -16.58
C THR A 116 1.35 -27.29 -17.71
N VAL A 117 0.73 -26.15 -18.05
CA VAL A 117 1.21 -25.28 -19.14
C VAL A 117 2.56 -24.65 -18.85
N GLU A 118 3.23 -24.12 -19.87
CA GLU A 118 4.57 -23.54 -19.72
C GLU A 118 4.55 -22.23 -18.93
N GLU A 119 3.54 -21.39 -19.15
CA GLU A 119 3.41 -20.07 -18.52
C GLU A 119 3.20 -20.16 -17.00
N PRO A 120 4.14 -19.67 -16.17
CA PRO A 120 4.04 -19.77 -14.73
C PRO A 120 2.79 -19.12 -14.13
N SER A 121 2.34 -18.00 -14.70
CA SER A 121 1.16 -17.29 -14.20
C SER A 121 -0.11 -18.15 -14.30
N VAL A 122 -0.36 -18.76 -15.46
CA VAL A 122 -1.51 -19.66 -15.67
C VAL A 122 -1.45 -20.83 -14.70
N ARG A 123 -0.27 -21.44 -14.52
CA ARG A 123 -0.10 -22.55 -13.55
C ARG A 123 -0.46 -22.14 -12.13
N GLU A 124 0.00 -20.99 -11.66
CA GLU A 124 -0.25 -20.54 -10.28
C GLU A 124 -1.74 -20.30 -10.01
N HIS A 125 -2.47 -19.73 -10.97
CA HIS A 125 -3.93 -19.55 -10.88
C HIS A 125 -4.66 -20.90 -10.93
N ALA A 126 -4.24 -21.81 -11.82
CA ALA A 126 -4.82 -23.16 -11.89
C ALA A 126 -4.61 -23.97 -10.61
N ILE A 127 -3.41 -23.93 -10.02
CA ILE A 127 -3.11 -24.59 -8.73
C ILE A 127 -3.94 -23.97 -7.61
N THR A 128 -4.10 -22.64 -7.59
CA THR A 128 -4.94 -21.94 -6.60
C THR A 128 -6.40 -22.37 -6.71
N SER A 129 -6.94 -22.44 -7.93
CA SER A 129 -8.28 -22.95 -8.20
C SER A 129 -8.45 -24.42 -7.84
N LEU A 130 -7.45 -25.27 -8.10
CA LEU A 130 -7.45 -26.66 -7.64
C LEU A 130 -7.49 -26.74 -6.11
N CYS A 131 -6.64 -25.98 -5.41
CA CYS A 131 -6.65 -25.92 -3.95
C CYS A 131 -8.03 -25.49 -3.42
N HIS A 132 -8.64 -24.45 -3.99
CA HIS A 132 -9.98 -24.00 -3.62
C HIS A 132 -11.05 -25.10 -3.84
N LEU A 133 -11.03 -25.76 -4.99
CA LEU A 133 -11.96 -26.84 -5.32
C LEU A 133 -11.81 -28.02 -4.36
N THR A 134 -10.57 -28.42 -4.04
CA THR A 134 -10.30 -29.53 -3.12
C THR A 134 -10.78 -29.26 -1.70
N GLN A 135 -10.88 -28.00 -1.25
CA GLN A 135 -11.43 -27.64 0.05
C GLN A 135 -12.93 -27.97 0.16
N GLN A 136 -13.66 -27.96 -0.96
CA GLN A 136 -15.09 -28.27 -1.01
C GLN A 136 -15.38 -29.78 -1.07
N PHE A 137 -14.39 -30.59 -1.46
CA PHE A 137 -14.56 -32.05 -1.55
C PHE A 137 -14.56 -32.72 -0.18
N SER A 138 -15.42 -33.74 -0.05
CA SER A 138 -15.40 -34.68 1.07
C SER A 138 -14.16 -35.59 1.03
N HIS A 139 -13.83 -36.23 2.16
CA HIS A 139 -12.71 -37.18 2.23
C HIS A 139 -12.75 -38.27 1.13
N PRO A 140 -13.88 -38.96 0.89
CA PRO A 140 -13.95 -39.97 -0.17
C PRO A 140 -13.75 -39.40 -1.58
N GLN A 141 -14.24 -38.18 -1.85
CA GLN A 141 -14.06 -37.53 -3.15
C GLN A 141 -12.61 -37.13 -3.41
N VAL A 142 -11.90 -36.67 -2.37
CA VAL A 142 -10.46 -36.40 -2.47
C VAL A 142 -9.70 -37.68 -2.80
N GLU A 143 -9.99 -38.78 -2.10
CA GLU A 143 -9.37 -40.08 -2.38
C GLU A 143 -9.67 -40.60 -3.78
N GLN A 144 -10.91 -40.48 -4.23
CA GLN A 144 -11.36 -41.01 -5.52
C GLN A 144 -10.86 -40.20 -6.72
N HIS A 145 -10.80 -38.87 -6.60
CA HIS A 145 -10.59 -37.99 -7.76
C HIS A 145 -9.29 -37.20 -7.69
N VAL A 146 -8.90 -36.72 -6.51
CA VAL A 146 -7.75 -35.81 -6.37
C VAL A 146 -6.45 -36.57 -6.17
N VAL A 147 -6.45 -37.68 -5.41
CA VAL A 147 -5.26 -38.54 -5.24
C VAL A 147 -4.73 -39.04 -6.60
N PRO A 148 -5.56 -39.56 -7.53
CA PRO A 148 -5.07 -39.97 -8.85
C PRO A 148 -4.50 -38.82 -9.68
N LEU A 149 -5.12 -37.63 -9.62
CA LEU A 149 -4.62 -36.42 -10.27
C LEU A 149 -3.26 -36.03 -9.72
N LEU A 150 -3.11 -35.98 -8.39
CA LEU A 150 -1.86 -35.61 -7.75
C LEU A 150 -0.73 -36.60 -8.08
N ASN A 151 -1.05 -37.89 -8.17
CA ASN A 151 -0.10 -38.92 -8.59
C ASN A 151 0.33 -38.74 -10.06
N ARG A 152 -0.61 -38.44 -10.98
CA ARG A 152 -0.27 -38.13 -12.37
C ARG A 152 0.65 -36.90 -12.46
N LEU A 153 0.32 -35.84 -11.73
CA LEU A 153 1.12 -34.62 -11.74
C LEU A 153 2.54 -34.87 -11.21
N SER A 154 2.65 -35.58 -10.08
CA SER A 154 3.93 -35.84 -9.39
C SER A 154 4.87 -36.75 -10.19
N LEU A 155 4.31 -37.70 -10.95
CA LEU A 155 5.06 -38.66 -11.76
C LEU A 155 5.14 -38.26 -13.24
N GLY A 156 4.68 -37.05 -13.59
CA GLY A 156 4.66 -36.56 -14.96
C GLY A 156 6.05 -36.40 -15.55
N GLU A 157 6.18 -36.63 -16.86
CA GLU A 157 7.44 -36.51 -17.59
C GLU A 157 7.96 -35.06 -17.61
N TRP A 158 7.04 -34.10 -17.74
CA TRP A 158 7.36 -32.68 -17.81
C TRP A 158 7.55 -32.07 -16.42
N PHE A 159 8.55 -31.20 -16.30
CA PHE A 159 8.82 -30.52 -15.04
C PHE A 159 7.66 -29.61 -14.61
N THR A 160 6.88 -29.07 -15.57
CA THR A 160 5.74 -28.19 -15.30
C THR A 160 4.67 -28.91 -14.48
N SER A 161 4.34 -30.13 -14.87
CA SER A 161 3.45 -31.06 -14.16
C SER A 161 3.95 -31.35 -12.74
N ARG A 162 5.24 -31.69 -12.61
CA ARG A 162 5.83 -32.00 -11.29
C ARG A 162 5.93 -30.78 -10.38
N SER A 163 6.21 -29.61 -10.93
CA SER A 163 6.13 -28.33 -10.22
C SER A 163 4.71 -28.06 -9.73
N ALA A 164 3.70 -28.26 -10.56
CA ALA A 164 2.30 -28.05 -10.17
C ALA A 164 1.85 -28.96 -9.03
N ALA A 165 2.29 -30.23 -9.05
CA ALA A 165 2.01 -31.17 -7.98
C ALA A 165 2.40 -30.64 -6.59
N THR A 166 3.53 -29.94 -6.48
CA THR A 166 4.05 -29.46 -5.18
C THR A 166 3.08 -28.56 -4.43
N GLY A 167 2.26 -27.77 -5.14
CA GLY A 167 1.32 -26.81 -4.55
C GLY A 167 0.04 -27.45 -4.00
N LEU A 168 -0.26 -28.70 -4.37
CA LEU A 168 -1.52 -29.36 -3.99
C LEU A 168 -1.43 -30.17 -2.70
N TYR A 169 -0.23 -30.67 -2.36
CA TYR A 169 -0.05 -31.61 -1.25
C TYR A 169 -0.61 -31.10 0.08
N ALA A 170 -0.32 -29.85 0.45
CA ALA A 170 -0.79 -29.26 1.69
C ALA A 170 -2.34 -29.22 1.76
N ALA A 171 -3.00 -28.82 0.66
CA ALA A 171 -4.46 -28.66 0.62
C ALA A 171 -5.23 -29.97 0.87
N VAL A 172 -4.63 -31.12 0.52
CA VAL A 172 -5.29 -32.43 0.61
C VAL A 172 -4.74 -33.36 1.70
N TYR A 173 -3.59 -33.03 2.31
CA TYR A 173 -2.88 -33.94 3.22
C TYR A 173 -3.75 -34.46 4.38
N LYS A 174 -4.48 -33.58 5.07
CA LYS A 174 -5.37 -33.95 6.18
C LYS A 174 -6.67 -34.61 5.73
N LYS A 175 -6.98 -34.62 4.43
CA LYS A 175 -8.21 -35.18 3.88
C LYS A 175 -8.07 -36.65 3.45
N VAL A 176 -6.87 -37.22 3.51
CA VAL A 176 -6.62 -38.60 3.08
C VAL A 176 -6.20 -39.52 4.25
N PRO A 177 -6.36 -40.85 4.14
CA PRO A 177 -5.96 -41.80 5.17
C PRO A 177 -4.45 -41.84 5.36
N THR A 178 -3.98 -42.31 6.52
CA THR A 178 -2.56 -42.37 6.88
C THR A 178 -1.69 -43.15 5.87
N THR A 179 -2.24 -44.17 5.21
CA THR A 179 -1.56 -44.92 4.14
C THR A 179 -1.23 -44.03 2.95
N VAL A 180 -2.19 -43.21 2.51
CA VAL A 180 -2.03 -42.26 1.41
C VAL A 180 -1.14 -41.08 1.83
N GLN A 181 -1.22 -40.65 3.09
CA GLN A 181 -0.28 -39.64 3.61
C GLN A 181 1.18 -40.10 3.53
N GLN A 182 1.44 -41.40 3.78
CA GLN A 182 2.79 -41.95 3.62
C GLN A 182 3.25 -41.95 2.16
N GLU A 183 2.37 -42.31 1.22
CA GLU A 183 2.64 -42.19 -0.21
C GLU A 183 2.92 -40.74 -0.62
N PHE A 184 2.14 -39.79 -0.10
CA PHE A 184 2.32 -38.36 -0.34
C PHE A 184 3.67 -37.86 0.13
N ARG A 185 4.11 -38.26 1.33
CA ARG A 185 5.46 -37.93 1.82
C ARG A 185 6.53 -38.50 0.90
N ASN A 186 6.41 -39.75 0.44
CA ASN A 186 7.38 -40.36 -0.48
C ASN A 186 7.46 -39.60 -1.81
N ASN A 187 6.32 -39.27 -2.41
CA ASN A 187 6.27 -38.54 -3.68
C ASN A 187 6.84 -37.11 -3.53
N PHE A 188 6.47 -36.40 -2.46
CA PHE A 188 6.99 -35.05 -2.21
C PHE A 188 8.51 -35.05 -1.96
N ALA A 189 9.05 -36.07 -1.28
CA ALA A 189 10.50 -36.24 -1.14
C ALA A 189 11.21 -36.38 -2.50
N GLN A 190 10.61 -37.10 -3.45
CA GLN A 190 11.15 -37.20 -4.82
C GLN A 190 11.15 -35.85 -5.53
N LEU A 191 10.11 -35.02 -5.34
CA LEU A 191 10.04 -33.67 -5.91
C LEU A 191 11.10 -32.72 -5.32
N VAL A 192 11.42 -32.84 -4.03
CA VAL A 192 12.55 -32.11 -3.41
C VAL A 192 13.89 -32.60 -3.96
N GLY A 193 14.00 -33.87 -4.34
CA GLY A 193 15.18 -34.45 -4.99
C GLY A 193 15.17 -34.45 -6.52
N ASP A 194 14.27 -33.69 -7.15
CA ASP A 194 14.07 -33.76 -8.60
C ASP A 194 15.32 -33.33 -9.39
N PRO A 195 15.64 -33.97 -10.52
CA PRO A 195 16.74 -33.52 -11.38
C PRO A 195 16.57 -32.09 -11.90
N SER A 196 15.33 -31.62 -12.08
CA SER A 196 15.04 -30.24 -12.50
C SER A 196 15.08 -29.27 -11.32
N PRO A 197 15.96 -28.25 -11.35
CA PRO A 197 15.97 -27.19 -10.34
C PRO A 197 14.63 -26.46 -10.18
N MET A 198 13.84 -26.37 -11.25
CA MET A 198 12.53 -25.70 -11.23
C MET A 198 11.52 -26.45 -10.35
N VAL A 199 11.57 -27.79 -10.34
CA VAL A 199 10.73 -28.62 -9.48
C VAL A 199 11.19 -28.50 -8.03
N ARG A 200 12.50 -28.61 -7.78
CA ARG A 200 13.06 -28.45 -6.42
C ARG A 200 12.74 -27.09 -5.82
N ARG A 201 12.83 -26.02 -6.62
CA ARG A 201 12.45 -24.66 -6.22
C ARG A 201 10.95 -24.59 -5.87
N SER A 202 10.09 -25.19 -6.68
CA SER A 202 8.65 -25.25 -6.40
C SER A 202 8.35 -26.04 -5.12
N ALA A 203 9.02 -27.18 -4.93
CA ALA A 203 8.89 -28.00 -3.74
C ALA A 203 9.34 -27.26 -2.47
N ALA A 204 10.46 -26.53 -2.54
CA ALA A 204 10.93 -25.71 -1.43
C ALA A 204 9.92 -24.59 -1.06
N LYS A 205 9.33 -23.90 -2.05
CA LYS A 205 8.27 -22.88 -1.82
C LYS A 205 7.06 -23.48 -1.09
N CYS A 206 6.68 -24.71 -1.43
CA CYS A 206 5.48 -25.36 -0.89
C CYS A 206 5.71 -26.16 0.40
N LEU A 207 6.96 -26.50 0.74
CA LEU A 207 7.29 -27.31 1.92
C LEU A 207 6.87 -26.62 3.23
N ALA A 208 6.97 -25.28 3.30
CA ALA A 208 6.51 -24.52 4.46
C ALA A 208 5.01 -24.75 4.75
N GLN A 209 4.18 -24.75 3.71
CA GLN A 209 2.73 -24.99 3.82
C GLN A 209 2.44 -26.45 4.15
N LEU A 210 3.16 -27.40 3.53
CA LEU A 210 3.01 -28.81 3.85
C LEU A 210 3.35 -29.10 5.32
N ASN A 211 4.44 -28.54 5.85
CA ASN A 211 4.85 -28.73 7.25
C ASN A 211 3.78 -28.28 8.26
N ALA A 212 2.97 -27.27 7.92
CA ALA A 212 1.85 -26.83 8.77
C ALA A 212 0.71 -27.87 8.85
N GLU A 213 0.64 -28.78 7.88
CA GLU A 213 -0.36 -29.84 7.81
C GLU A 213 0.11 -31.16 8.42
N LEU A 214 1.41 -31.30 8.70
CA LEU A 214 2.03 -32.48 9.29
C LEU A 214 1.86 -32.55 10.82
N GLY A 215 1.88 -33.77 11.36
CA GLY A 215 2.09 -33.98 12.80
C GLY A 215 3.54 -33.72 13.19
N LEU A 216 3.80 -33.39 14.47
CA LEU A 216 5.15 -33.05 14.96
C LEU A 216 6.19 -34.15 14.69
N GLU A 217 5.83 -35.43 14.82
CA GLU A 217 6.73 -36.55 14.51
C GLU A 217 7.13 -36.57 13.03
N ASP A 218 6.19 -36.31 12.13
CA ASP A 218 6.44 -36.22 10.70
C ASP A 218 7.29 -34.97 10.36
N VAL A 219 7.09 -33.84 11.05
CA VAL A 219 7.95 -32.66 10.88
C VAL A 219 9.40 -32.98 11.29
N LEU A 220 9.59 -33.65 12.43
CA LEU A 220 10.92 -33.99 12.96
C LEU A 220 11.64 -35.04 12.10
N GLY A 221 10.92 -36.00 11.55
CA GLY A 221 11.49 -37.02 10.67
C GLY A 221 11.61 -36.53 9.23
N PHE A 222 10.46 -36.34 8.58
CA PHE A 222 10.34 -36.05 7.16
C PHE A 222 10.61 -34.57 6.83
N GLY A 223 9.97 -33.64 7.55
CA GLY A 223 10.09 -32.21 7.28
C GLY A 223 11.53 -31.71 7.39
N LEU A 224 12.22 -32.06 8.48
CA LEU A 224 13.63 -31.71 8.72
C LEU A 224 14.57 -32.38 7.71
N GLN A 225 14.31 -33.62 7.30
CA GLN A 225 15.12 -34.28 6.27
C GLN A 225 15.09 -33.48 4.95
N LEU A 226 13.90 -33.10 4.48
CA LEU A 226 13.74 -32.35 3.24
C LEU A 226 14.30 -30.93 3.36
N PHE A 227 14.09 -30.28 4.51
CA PHE A 227 14.68 -28.97 4.80
C PHE A 227 16.21 -28.99 4.70
N ASN A 228 16.87 -30.00 5.28
CA ASN A 228 18.33 -30.14 5.20
C ASN A 228 18.80 -30.37 3.76
N GLN A 229 18.06 -31.15 2.98
CA GLN A 229 18.35 -31.35 1.56
C GLN A 229 18.30 -30.02 0.79
N ILE A 230 17.24 -29.22 0.96
CA ILE A 230 17.08 -27.90 0.34
C ILE A 230 18.20 -26.94 0.77
N THR A 231 18.56 -26.93 2.06
CA THR A 231 19.62 -26.08 2.61
C THR A 231 20.99 -26.40 2.00
N SER A 232 21.20 -27.64 1.57
CA SER A 232 22.46 -28.11 0.95
C SER A 232 22.42 -28.18 -0.59
N ASP A 233 21.35 -27.67 -1.22
CA ASP A 233 21.16 -27.76 -2.67
C ASP A 233 22.28 -27.07 -3.45
N ASP A 234 22.62 -27.58 -4.63
CA ASP A 234 23.67 -27.01 -5.47
C ASP A 234 23.27 -25.62 -6.02
N GLN A 235 21.97 -25.38 -6.22
CA GLN A 235 21.42 -24.14 -6.76
C GLN A 235 21.08 -23.15 -5.65
N ASP A 236 21.64 -21.95 -5.72
CA ASP A 236 21.33 -20.89 -4.75
C ASP A 236 19.86 -20.46 -4.79
N SER A 237 19.24 -20.51 -5.97
CA SER A 237 17.82 -20.26 -6.20
C SER A 237 16.89 -21.21 -5.45
N VAL A 238 17.38 -22.38 -5.04
CA VAL A 238 16.68 -23.33 -4.17
C VAL A 238 17.04 -23.08 -2.71
N ARG A 239 18.34 -22.94 -2.39
CA ARG A 239 18.80 -22.69 -1.01
C ARG A 239 18.19 -21.44 -0.38
N LEU A 240 17.98 -20.36 -1.14
CA LEU A 240 17.38 -19.14 -0.59
C LEU A 240 15.96 -19.36 -0.06
N LEU A 241 15.21 -20.32 -0.61
CA LEU A 241 13.87 -20.67 -0.14
C LEU A 241 13.88 -21.48 1.17
N ALA A 242 15.06 -21.98 1.60
CA ALA A 242 15.20 -22.65 2.88
C ALA A 242 14.89 -21.73 4.07
N VAL A 243 15.05 -20.41 3.92
CA VAL A 243 14.78 -19.44 4.98
C VAL A 243 13.30 -19.48 5.41
N ASP A 244 12.38 -19.43 4.45
CA ASP A 244 10.93 -19.51 4.72
C ASP A 244 10.55 -20.85 5.35
N VAL A 245 11.13 -21.94 4.85
CA VAL A 245 10.93 -23.29 5.40
C VAL A 245 11.42 -23.36 6.84
N MET A 246 12.60 -22.82 7.13
CA MET A 246 13.19 -22.78 8.47
C MET A 246 12.30 -22.00 9.44
N ILE A 247 11.79 -20.83 9.03
CA ILE A 247 10.87 -20.02 9.84
C ILE A 247 9.58 -20.80 10.13
N ALA A 248 9.01 -21.46 9.12
CA ALA A 248 7.80 -22.27 9.27
C ALA A 248 8.01 -23.45 10.24
N ILE A 249 9.11 -24.20 10.09
CA ILE A 249 9.43 -25.32 10.99
C ILE A 249 9.72 -24.81 12.40
N ALA A 250 10.48 -23.73 12.57
CA ALA A 250 10.82 -23.16 13.87
C ALA A 250 9.58 -22.86 14.72
N LYS A 251 8.49 -22.39 14.10
CA LYS A 251 7.21 -22.11 14.77
C LYS A 251 6.56 -23.37 15.38
N LEU A 252 6.89 -24.57 14.88
CA LEU A 252 6.35 -25.86 15.34
C LEU A 252 7.22 -26.54 16.40
N LEU A 253 8.50 -26.18 16.50
CA LEU A 253 9.48 -26.86 17.36
C LEU A 253 9.65 -26.21 18.73
N SER A 254 10.08 -27.00 19.72
CA SER A 254 10.54 -26.49 21.02
C SER A 254 11.87 -25.73 20.88
N ILE A 255 12.28 -24.99 21.91
CA ILE A 255 13.56 -24.25 21.92
C ILE A 255 14.74 -25.21 21.75
N GLU A 256 14.73 -26.35 22.45
CA GLU A 256 15.78 -27.36 22.38
C GLU A 256 15.91 -27.94 20.97
N GLN A 257 14.77 -28.26 20.34
CA GLN A 257 14.72 -28.79 18.98
C GLN A 257 15.18 -27.77 17.93
N ARG A 258 14.87 -26.48 18.12
CA ARG A 258 15.39 -25.41 17.23
C ARG A 258 16.91 -25.31 17.31
N THR A 259 17.46 -25.37 18.51
CA THR A 259 18.92 -25.35 18.73
C THR A 259 19.58 -26.57 18.09
N GLU A 260 19.01 -27.76 18.26
CA GLU A 260 19.58 -28.99 17.72
C GLU A 260 19.51 -29.05 16.19
N HIS A 261 18.36 -28.71 15.60
CA HIS A 261 18.08 -29.01 14.20
C HIS A 261 18.15 -27.81 13.26
N LEU A 262 17.81 -26.60 13.71
CA LEU A 262 17.69 -25.44 12.82
C LEU A 262 18.87 -24.48 12.94
N LEU A 263 19.49 -24.37 14.12
CA LEU A 263 20.60 -23.44 14.33
C LEU A 263 21.81 -23.72 13.42
N PRO A 264 22.25 -24.98 13.18
CA PRO A 264 23.34 -25.25 12.24
C PRO A 264 23.00 -24.82 10.80
N ALA A 265 21.75 -25.04 10.38
CA ALA A 265 21.27 -24.64 9.05
C ALA A 265 21.22 -23.12 8.91
N PHE A 266 20.73 -22.41 9.93
CA PHE A 266 20.76 -20.95 9.99
C PHE A 266 22.19 -20.41 9.82
N GLN A 267 23.16 -20.95 10.56
CA GLN A 267 24.56 -20.52 10.46
C GLN A 267 25.14 -20.76 9.06
N ALA A 268 24.82 -21.88 8.42
CA ALA A 268 25.22 -22.18 7.06
C ALA A 268 24.61 -21.20 6.04
N LEU A 269 23.32 -20.87 6.18
CA LEU A 269 22.63 -19.92 5.29
C LEU A 269 23.15 -18.49 5.48
N ALA A 270 23.39 -18.06 6.73
CA ALA A 270 23.91 -16.72 7.04
C ALA A 270 25.34 -16.50 6.54
N SER A 271 26.12 -17.58 6.36
CA SER A 271 27.48 -17.56 5.84
C SER A 271 27.61 -18.16 4.42
N ASP A 272 26.48 -18.26 3.69
CA ASP A 272 26.45 -18.88 2.37
C ASP A 272 27.37 -18.14 1.37
N LYS A 273 27.97 -18.92 0.46
CA LYS A 273 28.82 -18.39 -0.62
C LYS A 273 28.06 -17.45 -1.57
N SER A 274 26.75 -17.64 -1.74
CA SER A 274 25.90 -16.80 -2.58
C SER A 274 25.36 -15.64 -1.75
N TRP A 275 25.66 -14.42 -2.19
CA TRP A 275 25.11 -13.21 -1.58
C TRP A 275 23.58 -13.18 -1.62
N ARG A 276 22.93 -13.87 -2.57
CA ARG A 276 21.46 -13.94 -2.67
C ARG A 276 20.84 -14.73 -1.51
N VAL A 277 21.53 -15.76 -1.03
CA VAL A 277 21.09 -16.54 0.13
C VAL A 277 21.29 -15.72 1.41
N LYS A 278 22.47 -15.11 1.56
CA LYS A 278 22.75 -14.18 2.67
C LYS A 278 21.78 -13.00 2.71
N TYR A 279 21.45 -12.45 1.55
CA TYR A 279 20.45 -11.40 1.38
C TYR A 279 19.09 -11.84 1.91
N MET A 280 18.64 -13.06 1.58
CA MET A 280 17.38 -13.59 2.08
C MET A 280 17.37 -13.76 3.61
N VAL A 281 18.50 -14.21 4.19
CA VAL A 281 18.64 -14.26 5.65
C VAL A 281 18.59 -12.86 6.25
N ALA A 282 19.30 -11.90 5.64
CA ALA A 282 19.35 -10.52 6.09
C ALA A 282 18.02 -9.79 5.95
N SER A 283 17.20 -10.10 4.94
CA SER A 283 15.89 -9.46 4.75
C SER A 283 14.84 -9.96 5.73
N GLU A 284 14.91 -11.23 6.13
CA GLU A 284 13.97 -11.87 7.05
C GLU A 284 14.52 -11.97 8.49
N TYR A 285 15.56 -11.19 8.83
CA TYR A 285 16.31 -11.40 10.08
C TYR A 285 15.46 -11.22 11.34
N VAL A 286 14.54 -10.26 11.34
CA VAL A 286 13.60 -10.05 12.45
C VAL A 286 12.61 -11.22 12.57
N GLU A 287 12.09 -11.74 11.45
CA GLU A 287 11.20 -12.90 11.45
C GLU A 287 11.92 -14.18 11.91
N ILE A 288 13.19 -14.35 11.53
CA ILE A 288 14.05 -15.43 12.05
C ILE A 288 14.21 -15.27 13.57
N ALA A 289 14.52 -14.07 14.06
CA ALA A 289 14.66 -13.83 15.50
C ALA A 289 13.36 -14.12 16.27
N ASN A 290 12.22 -13.71 15.73
CA ASN A 290 10.89 -14.00 16.26
C ASN A 290 10.61 -15.51 16.31
N ALA A 291 10.99 -16.24 15.26
CA ALA A 291 10.79 -17.68 15.17
C ALA A 291 11.69 -18.46 16.13
N PHE A 292 12.98 -18.08 16.25
CA PHE A 292 13.94 -18.77 17.11
C PHE A 292 13.72 -18.49 18.61
N LYS A 293 13.37 -17.24 18.96
CA LYS A 293 13.16 -16.75 20.33
C LYS A 293 14.41 -16.79 21.22
N ASN A 294 14.35 -16.08 22.34
CA ASN A 294 15.38 -16.12 23.38
C ASN A 294 15.34 -17.47 24.13
N PRO A 295 16.51 -18.03 24.55
CA PRO A 295 17.84 -17.42 24.54
C PRO A 295 18.64 -17.55 23.23
N ILE A 296 18.18 -18.34 22.25
CA ILE A 296 18.94 -18.63 21.01
C ILE A 296 19.35 -17.34 20.28
N VAL A 297 18.44 -16.37 20.17
CA VAL A 297 18.71 -15.09 19.51
C VAL A 297 19.90 -14.37 20.15
N ARG A 298 19.91 -14.22 21.47
CA ARG A 298 20.98 -13.56 22.21
C ARG A 298 22.30 -14.29 22.08
N ASP A 299 22.27 -15.61 22.18
CA ASP A 299 23.49 -16.42 22.29
C ASP A 299 24.13 -16.71 20.92
N HIS A 300 23.35 -16.73 19.84
CA HIS A 300 23.80 -17.26 18.55
C HIS A 300 23.50 -16.41 17.32
N LEU A 301 22.58 -15.43 17.38
CA LEU A 301 22.23 -14.62 16.19
C LEU A 301 22.97 -13.28 16.16
N VAL A 302 23.52 -12.79 17.27
CA VAL A 302 24.18 -11.46 17.26
C VAL A 302 25.39 -11.40 16.31
N GLN A 303 26.30 -12.38 16.36
CA GLN A 303 27.49 -12.37 15.51
C GLN A 303 27.15 -12.54 14.02
N PRO A 304 26.28 -13.50 13.60
CA PRO A 304 25.86 -13.59 12.21
C PRO A 304 25.20 -12.31 11.69
N PHE A 305 24.46 -11.57 12.52
CA PHE A 305 23.90 -10.28 12.11
C PHE A 305 24.98 -9.22 11.87
N VAL A 306 25.98 -9.16 12.76
CA VAL A 306 27.15 -8.28 12.60
C VAL A 306 27.89 -8.60 11.31
N ASP A 307 28.08 -9.89 11.00
CA ASP A 307 28.76 -10.32 9.77
C ASP A 307 27.99 -9.90 8.51
N LEU A 308 26.65 -9.99 8.53
CA LEU A 308 25.78 -9.53 7.43
C LEU A 308 25.77 -8.00 7.27
N ILE A 309 25.83 -7.25 8.37
CA ILE A 309 25.99 -5.78 8.33
C ILE A 309 27.34 -5.41 7.67
N LYS A 310 28.37 -6.22 7.84
CA LYS A 310 29.72 -6.00 7.30
C LYS A 310 29.98 -6.78 6.00
N ASP A 311 28.93 -7.27 5.36
CA ASP A 311 29.06 -8.09 4.16
C ASP A 311 29.73 -7.29 3.02
N PRO A 312 30.59 -7.90 2.19
CA PRO A 312 31.15 -7.22 1.03
C PRO A 312 30.08 -6.72 0.05
N GLU A 313 28.92 -7.39 -0.06
CA GLU A 313 27.86 -7.02 -1.00
C GLU A 313 26.95 -5.94 -0.42
N ALA A 314 26.74 -4.84 -1.16
CA ALA A 314 25.97 -3.70 -0.67
C ALA A 314 24.48 -4.04 -0.46
N GLU A 315 23.92 -4.92 -1.28
CA GLU A 315 22.55 -5.40 -1.19
C GLU A 315 22.30 -6.15 0.13
N VAL A 316 23.27 -6.95 0.58
CA VAL A 316 23.19 -7.66 1.87
C VAL A 316 23.26 -6.67 3.03
N ARG A 317 24.20 -5.71 2.98
CA ARG A 317 24.30 -4.65 4.00
C ARG A 317 23.04 -3.79 4.05
N THR A 318 22.44 -3.48 2.90
CA THR A 318 21.19 -2.72 2.80
C THR A 318 20.04 -3.47 3.48
N ALA A 319 19.90 -4.77 3.20
CA ALA A 319 18.91 -5.62 3.86
C ALA A 319 19.15 -5.69 5.39
N ALA A 320 20.39 -5.93 5.82
CA ALA A 320 20.72 -6.00 7.24
C ALA A 320 20.48 -4.67 7.97
N ALA A 321 20.86 -3.53 7.35
CA ALA A 321 20.61 -2.20 7.88
C ALA A 321 19.09 -1.93 8.07
N SER A 322 18.25 -2.44 7.16
CA SER A 322 16.79 -2.33 7.28
C SER A 322 16.18 -3.13 8.45
N GLN A 323 16.92 -4.09 9.02
CA GLN A 323 16.45 -4.95 10.11
C GLN A 323 17.00 -4.53 11.48
N ILE A 324 17.92 -3.56 11.55
CA ILE A 324 18.70 -3.28 12.76
C ILE A 324 17.84 -2.83 13.95
N SER A 325 16.82 -2.01 13.70
CA SER A 325 15.92 -1.50 14.73
C SER A 325 15.07 -2.63 15.32
N GLY A 326 14.46 -3.46 14.46
CA GLY A 326 13.63 -4.59 14.84
C GLY A 326 14.42 -5.67 15.55
N PHE A 327 15.61 -6.02 15.05
CA PHE A 327 16.46 -7.03 15.67
C PHE A 327 16.93 -6.60 17.06
N SER A 328 17.25 -5.31 17.23
CA SER A 328 17.67 -4.75 18.52
C SER A 328 16.63 -4.93 19.63
N GLN A 329 15.34 -5.10 19.30
CA GLN A 329 14.27 -5.33 20.29
C GLN A 329 14.38 -6.68 21.00
N TYR A 330 15.10 -7.65 20.42
CA TYR A 330 15.31 -8.98 21.03
C TYR A 330 16.51 -9.01 21.99
N LEU A 331 17.31 -7.96 22.00
CA LEU A 331 18.57 -7.86 22.74
C LEU A 331 18.43 -6.97 23.97
N GLU A 332 19.31 -7.18 24.94
CA GLU A 332 19.45 -6.28 26.06
C GLU A 332 20.30 -5.05 25.66
N LYS A 333 19.99 -3.89 26.25
CA LYS A 333 20.68 -2.62 25.95
C LYS A 333 22.22 -2.73 25.93
N PRO A 334 22.90 -3.45 26.86
CA PRO A 334 24.35 -3.61 26.80
C PRO A 334 24.83 -4.27 25.50
N MET A 335 24.13 -5.30 25.01
CA MET A 335 24.50 -6.00 23.77
C MET A 335 24.32 -5.11 22.54
N VAL A 336 23.25 -4.30 22.50
CA VAL A 336 23.05 -3.33 21.42
C VAL A 336 24.18 -2.31 21.40
N VAL A 337 24.58 -1.81 22.57
CA VAL A 337 25.67 -0.83 22.68
C VAL A 337 27.03 -1.43 22.33
N GLU A 338 27.30 -2.66 22.73
CA GLU A 338 28.59 -3.32 22.52
C GLU A 338 28.78 -3.83 21.09
N HIS A 339 27.74 -4.41 20.49
CA HIS A 339 27.86 -5.12 19.22
C HIS A 339 27.21 -4.39 18.04
N LEU A 340 26.05 -3.76 18.23
CA LEU A 340 25.30 -3.17 17.12
C LEU A 340 25.63 -1.70 16.86
N LEU A 341 25.83 -0.88 17.90
CA LEU A 341 26.18 0.53 17.73
C LEU A 341 27.48 0.76 16.92
N PRO A 342 28.58 0.02 17.13
CA PRO A 342 29.76 0.17 16.27
C PRO A 342 29.47 -0.12 14.80
N CYS A 343 28.56 -1.06 14.52
CA CYS A 343 28.14 -1.38 13.16
C CYS A 343 27.28 -0.24 12.56
N VAL A 344 26.41 0.39 13.36
CA VAL A 344 25.67 1.60 12.96
C VAL A 344 26.65 2.72 12.58
N GLU A 345 27.66 2.97 13.41
CA GLU A 345 28.67 4.01 13.15
C GLU A 345 29.44 3.77 11.84
N GLU A 346 29.75 2.50 11.51
CA GLU A 346 30.35 2.12 10.23
C GLU A 346 29.38 2.34 9.05
N LEU A 347 28.12 1.90 9.17
CA LEU A 347 27.11 2.01 8.12
C LEU A 347 26.76 3.47 7.77
N VAL A 348 26.87 4.40 8.72
CA VAL A 348 26.66 5.84 8.48
C VAL A 348 27.63 6.39 7.43
N ALA A 349 28.83 5.82 7.35
CA ALA A 349 29.87 6.21 6.40
C ALA A 349 30.03 5.20 5.24
N ASP A 350 29.02 4.34 4.99
CA ASP A 350 29.09 3.34 3.94
C ASP A 350 29.27 3.98 2.56
N GLY A 351 30.09 3.37 1.71
CA GLY A 351 30.34 3.85 0.36
C GLY A 351 29.10 3.81 -0.56
N ASN A 352 28.11 2.97 -0.25
CA ASN A 352 26.88 2.84 -1.04
C ASN A 352 25.74 3.66 -0.42
N GLU A 353 25.13 4.53 -1.22
CA GLU A 353 24.04 5.40 -0.75
C GLU A 353 22.77 4.65 -0.33
N HIS A 354 22.48 3.49 -0.92
CA HIS A 354 21.30 2.69 -0.55
C HIS A 354 21.45 2.09 0.85
N VAL A 355 22.67 1.72 1.24
CA VAL A 355 22.96 1.25 2.60
C VAL A 355 22.71 2.37 3.62
N ARG A 356 23.26 3.57 3.35
CA ARG A 356 23.04 4.75 4.20
C ARG A 356 21.57 5.15 4.25
N ALA A 357 20.86 5.05 3.12
CA ALA A 357 19.43 5.37 3.03
C ALA A 357 18.56 4.36 3.81
N ALA A 358 18.89 3.07 3.76
CA ALA A 358 18.24 2.05 4.57
C ALA A 358 18.47 2.29 6.06
N LEU A 359 19.72 2.58 6.47
CA LEU A 359 20.01 2.92 7.86
C LEU A 359 19.24 4.15 8.34
N ALA A 360 19.18 5.20 7.51
CA ALA A 360 18.47 6.43 7.84
C ALA A 360 16.97 6.23 8.12
N LYS A 361 16.34 5.19 7.52
CA LYS A 361 14.94 4.83 7.80
C LYS A 361 14.76 4.18 9.17
N GLU A 362 15.77 3.45 9.64
CA GLU A 362 15.67 2.58 10.82
C GLU A 362 16.29 3.17 12.10
N VAL A 363 17.25 4.11 11.97
CA VAL A 363 18.10 4.54 13.09
C VAL A 363 17.32 5.15 14.27
N SER A 364 16.16 5.77 14.02
CA SER A 364 15.29 6.31 15.08
C SER A 364 14.69 5.22 15.96
N GLY A 365 14.45 4.02 15.42
CA GLY A 365 13.93 2.87 16.15
C GLY A 365 14.86 2.35 17.26
N LEU A 366 16.14 2.77 17.27
CA LEU A 366 17.08 2.47 18.35
C LEU A 366 16.87 3.37 19.59
N ALA A 367 16.24 4.54 19.44
CA ALA A 367 16.09 5.51 20.52
C ALA A 367 15.28 4.98 21.73
N PRO A 368 14.15 4.27 21.55
CA PRO A 368 13.42 3.66 22.67
C PRO A 368 14.22 2.58 23.40
N ILE A 369 15.11 1.86 22.70
CA ILE A 369 15.91 0.76 23.25
C ILE A 369 17.07 1.31 24.10
N LEU A 370 17.72 2.37 23.61
CA LEU A 370 18.81 3.03 24.31
C LEU A 370 18.31 3.90 25.49
N GLY A 371 17.13 4.50 25.33
CA GLY A 371 16.53 5.39 26.32
C GLY A 371 17.16 6.79 26.38
N LYS A 372 16.55 7.68 27.16
CA LYS A 372 16.82 9.13 27.16
C LYS A 372 18.26 9.56 27.42
N GLU A 373 19.03 8.79 28.20
CA GLU A 373 20.42 9.15 28.51
C GLU A 373 21.40 8.74 27.41
N ALA A 374 21.19 7.56 26.80
CA ALA A 374 22.12 7.02 25.81
C ALA A 374 21.83 7.53 24.40
N THR A 375 20.56 7.82 24.07
CA THR A 375 20.17 8.32 22.75
C THR A 375 20.90 9.61 22.33
N PRO A 376 20.94 10.68 23.14
CA PRO A 376 21.68 11.90 22.75
C PRO A 376 23.18 11.65 22.66
N LYS A 377 23.72 10.72 23.44
CA LYS A 377 25.15 10.41 23.44
C LYS A 377 25.58 9.67 22.17
N TYR A 378 24.80 8.67 21.74
CA TYR A 378 25.19 7.77 20.66
C TYR A 378 24.48 8.09 19.34
N LEU A 379 23.17 8.31 19.35
CA LEU A 379 22.41 8.50 18.11
C LEU A 379 22.48 9.93 17.57
N LEU A 380 22.53 10.96 18.42
CA LEU A 380 22.55 12.35 17.93
C LEU A 380 23.74 12.61 16.97
N PRO A 381 24.98 12.18 17.24
CA PRO A 381 26.07 12.30 16.27
C PRO A 381 25.78 11.60 14.93
N ILE A 382 25.18 10.41 14.97
CA ILE A 382 24.77 9.64 13.79
C ILE A 382 23.72 10.41 12.97
N PHE A 383 22.68 10.90 13.63
CA PHE A 383 21.63 11.71 12.99
C PHE A 383 22.21 12.95 12.31
N LEU A 384 23.08 13.69 12.99
CA LEU A 384 23.72 14.89 12.43
C LEU A 384 24.61 14.58 11.23
N HIS A 385 25.26 13.41 11.22
CA HIS A 385 26.04 12.97 10.08
C HIS A 385 25.13 12.70 8.87
N LEU A 386 24.08 11.89 9.05
CA LEU A 386 23.15 11.54 7.97
C LEU A 386 22.31 12.73 7.48
N LEU A 387 22.02 13.71 8.34
CA LEU A 387 21.39 14.97 7.91
C LEU A 387 22.26 15.77 6.94
N ARG A 388 23.59 15.59 6.97
CA ARG A 388 24.54 16.25 6.05
C ARG A 388 25.03 15.32 4.94
N ASP A 389 24.36 14.18 4.73
CA ASP A 389 24.72 13.24 3.68
C ASP A 389 24.65 13.89 2.30
N GLU A 390 25.49 13.45 1.36
CA GLU A 390 25.48 13.95 -0.01
C GLU A 390 24.20 13.53 -0.76
N SER A 391 23.64 12.36 -0.44
CA SER A 391 22.45 11.82 -1.09
C SER A 391 21.16 12.46 -0.52
N PRO A 392 20.33 13.10 -1.36
CA PRO A 392 19.08 13.68 -0.89
C PRO A 392 18.11 12.66 -0.28
N GLU A 393 18.15 11.40 -0.73
CA GLU A 393 17.29 10.34 -0.18
C GLU A 393 17.63 10.07 1.29
N VAL A 394 18.93 9.99 1.62
CA VAL A 394 19.39 9.80 3.00
C VAL A 394 18.90 10.95 3.87
N ARG A 395 19.14 12.20 3.44
CA ARG A 395 18.69 13.39 4.19
C ARG A 395 17.17 13.38 4.41
N LEU A 396 16.38 13.07 3.38
CA LEU A 396 14.92 12.99 3.45
C LEU A 396 14.45 11.92 4.45
N ASN A 397 15.05 10.73 4.43
CA ASN A 397 14.70 9.66 5.36
C ASN A 397 14.92 10.09 6.81
N VAL A 398 16.05 10.75 7.09
CA VAL A 398 16.34 11.26 8.43
C VAL A 398 15.35 12.35 8.85
N ILE A 399 15.07 13.32 7.97
CA ILE A 399 14.15 14.43 8.26
C ILE A 399 12.77 13.90 8.64
N SER A 400 12.27 12.90 7.92
CA SER A 400 10.96 12.28 8.19
C SER A 400 10.84 11.62 9.58
N LYS A 401 11.98 11.39 10.25
CA LYS A 401 12.09 10.75 11.57
C LYS A 401 12.55 11.68 12.69
N LEU A 402 12.75 12.97 12.40
CA LEU A 402 13.22 13.92 13.41
C LEU A 402 12.22 14.16 14.54
N ASP A 403 10.92 13.94 14.31
CA ASP A 403 9.90 14.00 15.36
C ASP A 403 10.16 12.99 16.48
N GLU A 404 10.51 11.75 16.11
CA GLU A 404 10.80 10.66 17.05
C GLU A 404 12.05 10.97 17.90
N LEU A 405 13.08 11.54 17.27
CA LEU A 405 14.30 11.96 17.97
C LEU A 405 14.04 13.13 18.93
N ASN A 406 13.20 14.08 18.52
CA ASN A 406 12.87 15.28 19.28
C ASN A 406 12.23 14.98 20.63
N GLU A 407 11.47 13.89 20.76
CA GLU A 407 10.88 13.48 22.04
C GLU A 407 11.94 13.03 23.07
N VAL A 408 13.13 12.66 22.60
CA VAL A 408 14.18 12.03 23.42
C VAL A 408 15.35 12.98 23.72
N VAL A 409 15.68 13.89 22.78
CA VAL A 409 16.89 14.72 22.83
C VAL A 409 16.77 15.98 23.71
N GLY A 410 15.56 16.44 24.00
CA GLY A 410 15.34 17.63 24.84
C GLY A 410 15.72 18.95 24.16
N VAL A 411 15.24 20.07 24.72
CA VAL A 411 15.30 21.40 24.07
C VAL A 411 16.73 21.96 23.95
N GLU A 412 17.62 21.65 24.90
CA GLU A 412 18.99 22.17 24.90
C GLU A 412 19.83 21.62 23.74
N SER A 413 19.82 20.29 23.57
CA SER A 413 20.51 19.62 22.46
C SER A 413 19.87 19.91 21.11
N LEU A 414 18.54 20.11 21.06
CA LEU A 414 17.84 20.60 19.87
C LEU A 414 18.40 21.97 19.43
N SER A 415 18.50 22.93 20.35
CA SER A 415 18.97 24.28 20.01
C SER A 415 20.45 24.35 19.65
N GLN A 416 21.31 23.55 20.29
CA GLN A 416 22.76 23.63 20.07
C GLN A 416 23.23 22.82 18.86
N SER A 417 22.56 21.70 18.54
CA SER A 417 23.06 20.75 17.54
C SER A 417 22.16 20.60 16.32
N LEU A 418 20.84 20.49 16.50
CA LEU A 418 19.90 20.27 15.39
C LEU A 418 19.56 21.56 14.65
N LEU A 419 19.41 22.69 15.36
CA LEU A 419 19.08 23.98 14.76
C LEU A 419 20.05 24.39 13.62
N PRO A 420 21.40 24.31 13.79
CA PRO A 420 22.32 24.58 12.68
C PRO A 420 22.10 23.68 11.47
N ALA A 421 21.81 22.39 11.67
CA ALA A 421 21.55 21.45 10.58
C ALA A 421 20.23 21.76 9.86
N ILE A 422 19.17 22.11 10.59
CA ILE A 422 17.89 22.53 10.03
C ILE A 422 18.06 23.80 9.17
N MET A 423 18.86 24.76 9.64
CA MET A 423 19.16 25.98 8.87
C MET A 423 19.93 25.65 7.59
N GLU A 424 20.90 24.74 7.63
CA GLU A 424 21.63 24.28 6.45
C GLU A 424 20.69 23.60 5.43
N LEU A 425 19.82 22.70 5.91
CA LEU A 425 18.85 21.96 5.07
C LEU A 425 17.74 22.83 4.49
N SER A 426 17.44 23.95 5.15
CA SER A 426 16.45 24.91 4.67
C SER A 426 16.85 25.61 3.38
N GLU A 427 18.14 25.59 3.05
CA GLU A 427 18.72 26.16 1.83
C GLU A 427 19.22 25.08 0.86
N ASP A 428 18.87 23.82 1.09
CA ASP A 428 19.31 22.68 0.27
C ASP A 428 18.95 22.87 -1.21
N ASN A 429 19.85 22.49 -2.12
CA ASN A 429 19.63 22.57 -3.57
C ASN A 429 18.38 21.79 -4.01
N GLN A 430 18.13 20.64 -3.38
CA GLN A 430 16.98 19.79 -3.66
C GLN A 430 15.74 20.33 -2.96
N TRP A 431 14.78 20.85 -3.73
CA TRP A 431 13.58 21.46 -3.18
C TRP A 431 12.76 20.51 -2.30
N ARG A 432 12.77 19.19 -2.56
CA ARG A 432 12.08 18.22 -1.69
C ARG A 432 12.63 18.21 -0.26
N VAL A 433 13.94 18.42 -0.08
CA VAL A 433 14.56 18.54 1.25
C VAL A 433 14.03 19.80 1.93
N ARG A 434 14.06 20.95 1.23
CA ARG A 434 13.51 22.21 1.75
C ARG A 434 12.03 22.06 2.13
N LEU A 435 11.23 21.38 1.31
CA LEU A 435 9.81 21.12 1.58
C LEU A 435 9.63 20.36 2.91
N GLN A 436 10.39 19.29 3.14
CA GLN A 436 10.28 18.53 4.38
C GLN A 436 10.68 19.37 5.61
N ILE A 437 11.69 20.22 5.50
CA ILE A 437 12.05 21.16 6.57
C ILE A 437 10.92 22.14 6.87
N ILE A 438 10.23 22.65 5.84
CA ILE A 438 9.08 23.54 6.00
C ILE A 438 7.95 22.84 6.76
N GLU A 439 7.65 21.58 6.41
CA GLU A 439 6.60 20.80 7.05
C GLU A 439 6.94 20.44 8.50
N TYR A 440 8.22 20.26 8.81
CA TYR A 440 8.72 19.95 10.15
C TYR A 440 8.83 21.20 11.07
N THR A 441 8.93 22.39 10.49
CA THR A 441 9.14 23.66 11.22
C THR A 441 8.15 23.93 12.36
N PRO A 442 6.82 23.66 12.24
CA PRO A 442 5.88 23.86 13.34
C PRO A 442 6.19 23.03 14.58
N VAL A 443 6.73 21.82 14.42
CA VAL A 443 7.11 20.95 15.55
C VAL A 443 8.29 21.56 16.30
N VAL A 444 9.32 22.00 15.57
CA VAL A 444 10.48 22.70 16.12
C VAL A 444 10.04 23.99 16.82
N ALA A 445 9.16 24.77 16.19
CA ALA A 445 8.63 26.02 16.73
C ALA A 445 7.93 25.81 18.08
N LYS A 446 7.11 24.76 18.21
CA LYS A 446 6.43 24.38 19.45
C LYS A 446 7.42 24.07 20.58
N GLN A 447 8.55 23.44 20.27
CA GLN A 447 9.55 23.03 21.27
C GLN A 447 10.48 24.16 21.68
N LEU A 448 10.94 24.99 20.74
CA LEU A 448 11.78 26.15 21.03
C LEU A 448 11.01 27.25 21.78
N GLY A 449 9.70 27.31 21.54
CA GLY A 449 8.84 28.38 22.02
C GLY A 449 8.99 29.67 21.21
N GLU A 450 7.99 30.54 21.37
CA GLU A 450 7.79 31.74 20.54
C GLU A 450 9.04 32.64 20.47
N LYS A 451 9.61 32.99 21.62
CA LYS A 451 10.74 33.93 21.69
C LYS A 451 11.96 33.43 20.92
N MET A 452 12.34 32.17 21.12
CA MET A 452 13.53 31.60 20.47
C MET A 452 13.28 31.36 18.98
N PHE A 453 12.05 30.97 18.61
CA PHE A 453 11.66 30.82 17.22
C PHE A 453 11.74 32.15 16.46
N ASP A 454 11.17 33.22 17.01
CA ASP A 454 11.20 34.57 16.42
C ASP A 454 12.64 35.06 16.23
N GLU A 455 13.53 34.80 17.19
CA GLU A 455 14.95 35.21 17.13
C GLU A 455 15.80 34.40 16.14
N LYS A 456 15.43 33.14 15.83
CA LYS A 456 16.31 32.20 15.13
C LYS A 456 15.79 31.68 13.78
N LEU A 457 14.49 31.47 13.64
CA LEU A 457 13.91 30.72 12.51
C LEU A 457 12.83 31.49 11.75
N PHE A 458 12.22 32.51 12.35
CA PHE A 458 11.08 33.16 11.71
C PHE A 458 11.46 33.90 10.41
N GLU A 459 12.62 34.57 10.35
CA GLU A 459 13.10 35.20 9.12
C GLU A 459 13.31 34.21 7.97
N LEU A 460 13.72 32.98 8.29
CA LEU A 460 13.84 31.89 7.32
C LEU A 460 12.46 31.47 6.79
N CYS A 461 11.42 31.45 7.64
CA CYS A 461 10.05 31.17 7.19
C CYS A 461 9.56 32.21 6.17
N ILE A 462 9.92 33.47 6.36
CA ILE A 462 9.59 34.56 5.44
C ILE A 462 10.39 34.45 4.14
N SER A 463 11.64 33.97 4.18
CA SER A 463 12.45 33.80 2.97
C SER A 463 11.87 32.72 2.03
N TRP A 464 11.27 31.65 2.55
CA TRP A 464 10.63 30.60 1.73
C TRP A 464 9.43 31.08 0.91
N LEU A 465 8.76 32.15 1.32
CA LEU A 465 7.71 32.79 0.51
C LEU A 465 8.27 33.39 -0.80
N ARG A 466 9.60 33.55 -0.89
CA ARG A 466 10.34 34.06 -2.04
C ARG A 466 11.11 32.95 -2.77
N ASP A 467 10.89 31.68 -2.44
CA ASP A 467 11.57 30.57 -3.10
C ASP A 467 11.26 30.54 -4.60
N LYS A 468 12.22 30.07 -5.40
CA LYS A 468 12.09 29.94 -6.86
C LYS A 468 11.02 28.91 -7.24
N VAL A 469 10.84 27.87 -6.44
CA VAL A 469 9.90 26.77 -6.67
C VAL A 469 8.53 27.11 -6.09
N TYR A 470 7.47 27.04 -6.91
CA TYR A 470 6.10 27.33 -6.48
C TYR A 470 5.65 26.47 -5.30
N ALA A 471 5.90 25.15 -5.36
CA ALA A 471 5.52 24.22 -4.29
C ALA A 471 6.12 24.60 -2.92
N ILE A 472 7.33 25.18 -2.90
CA ILE A 472 7.94 25.70 -1.67
C ILE A 472 7.21 26.93 -1.16
N ARG A 473 6.88 27.87 -2.06
CA ARG A 473 6.12 29.07 -1.67
C ARG A 473 4.75 28.69 -1.11
N GLU A 474 4.06 27.75 -1.74
CA GLU A 474 2.77 27.22 -1.30
C GLU A 474 2.87 26.56 0.08
N ALA A 475 3.85 25.66 0.26
CA ALA A 475 4.12 25.04 1.56
C ALA A 475 4.45 26.07 2.65
N ALA A 476 5.23 27.11 2.31
CA ALA A 476 5.54 28.20 3.24
C ALA A 476 4.29 28.98 3.66
N THR A 477 3.32 29.22 2.75
CA THR A 477 2.04 29.85 3.12
C THR A 477 1.25 29.00 4.11
N THR A 478 1.21 27.68 3.89
CA THR A 478 0.55 26.72 4.80
C THR A 478 1.29 26.64 6.14
N ASN A 479 2.62 26.70 6.11
CA ASN A 479 3.46 26.69 7.31
C ASN A 479 3.16 27.91 8.20
N LEU A 480 2.98 29.12 7.65
CA LEU A 480 2.60 30.30 8.43
C LEU A 480 1.27 30.11 9.18
N LYS A 481 0.28 29.47 8.55
CA LYS A 481 -0.98 29.12 9.22
C LYS A 481 -0.75 28.10 10.34
N ASN A 482 0.10 27.10 10.13
CA ASN A 482 0.42 26.13 11.17
C ASN A 482 1.17 26.76 12.35
N LEU A 483 2.10 27.68 12.09
CA LEU A 483 2.77 28.48 13.12
C LEU A 483 1.78 29.37 13.89
N ALA A 484 0.82 29.99 13.19
CA ALA A 484 -0.25 30.76 13.83
C ALA A 484 -1.17 29.89 14.70
N LYS A 485 -1.37 28.60 14.39
CA LYS A 485 -2.05 27.66 15.29
C LYS A 485 -1.21 27.31 16.53
N VAL A 486 0.13 27.30 16.41
CA VAL A 486 1.04 27.01 17.52
C VAL A 486 1.16 28.21 18.48
N PHE A 487 1.37 29.42 17.97
CA PHE A 487 1.59 30.63 18.78
C PHE A 487 0.34 31.50 18.96
N GLY A 488 -0.74 31.22 18.23
CA GLY A 488 -2.02 31.92 18.33
C GLY A 488 -2.16 33.11 17.37
N ALA A 489 -3.41 33.54 17.19
CA ALA A 489 -3.78 34.64 16.28
C ALA A 489 -3.13 35.98 16.65
N ALA A 490 -2.93 36.25 17.94
CA ALA A 490 -2.28 37.47 18.41
C ALA A 490 -0.81 37.55 17.94
N TRP A 491 -0.09 36.42 17.97
CA TRP A 491 1.27 36.35 17.41
C TRP A 491 1.24 36.56 15.90
N ALA A 492 0.29 35.95 15.19
CA ALA A 492 0.17 36.12 13.74
C ALA A 492 -0.06 37.59 13.35
N LYS A 493 -0.96 38.29 14.07
CA LYS A 493 -1.23 39.72 13.86
C LYS A 493 0.01 40.58 14.12
N ARG A 494 0.74 40.32 15.20
CA ARG A 494 1.88 41.14 15.63
C ARG A 494 3.15 40.89 14.82
N THR A 495 3.42 39.64 14.46
CA THR A 495 4.71 39.21 13.92
C THR A 495 4.60 38.78 12.46
N ALA A 496 3.66 37.88 12.12
CA ALA A 496 3.58 37.27 10.79
C ALA A 496 3.01 38.21 9.72
N ILE A 497 1.83 38.79 9.95
CA ILE A 497 1.13 39.63 8.99
C ILE A 497 1.99 40.81 8.52
N PRO A 498 2.62 41.62 9.40
CA PRO A 498 3.40 42.77 8.95
C PRO A 498 4.53 42.42 7.97
N LYS A 499 5.17 41.25 8.14
CA LYS A 499 6.23 40.78 7.24
C LYS A 499 5.68 40.33 5.88
N VAL A 500 4.56 39.61 5.88
CA VAL A 500 3.87 39.21 4.65
C VAL A 500 3.39 40.44 3.88
N LEU A 501 2.81 41.43 4.55
CA LEU A 501 2.32 42.66 3.94
C LEU A 501 3.42 43.42 3.18
N HIS A 502 4.66 43.40 3.68
CA HIS A 502 5.77 44.09 3.02
C HIS A 502 6.07 43.54 1.61
N MET A 503 5.72 42.29 1.33
CA MET A 503 5.95 41.62 0.04
C MET A 503 5.01 42.11 -1.08
N VAL A 504 3.98 42.91 -0.76
CA VAL A 504 3.07 43.49 -1.75
C VAL A 504 3.78 44.46 -2.70
N HIS A 505 4.93 45.00 -2.30
CA HIS A 505 5.70 45.96 -3.09
C HIS A 505 6.81 45.33 -3.94
N GLU A 506 6.89 43.99 -3.97
CA GLU A 506 7.87 43.27 -4.79
C GLU A 506 7.62 43.49 -6.30
N GLU A 507 8.72 43.62 -7.06
CA GLU A 507 8.65 43.82 -8.52
C GLU A 507 8.06 42.58 -9.22
N SER A 508 8.41 41.39 -8.72
CA SER A 508 7.93 40.12 -9.25
C SER A 508 6.47 39.88 -8.85
N TYR A 509 5.61 39.78 -9.85
CA TYR A 509 4.19 39.46 -9.65
C TYR A 509 4.00 38.10 -8.94
N LEU A 510 4.96 37.17 -9.05
CA LEU A 510 4.91 35.89 -8.35
C LEU A 510 4.94 36.08 -6.82
N TYR A 511 5.73 37.03 -6.31
CA TYR A 511 5.84 37.27 -4.86
C TYR A 511 4.65 38.09 -4.33
N ARG A 512 4.14 39.02 -5.15
CA ARG A 512 2.86 39.69 -4.84
C ARG A 512 1.70 38.70 -4.80
N MET A 513 1.69 37.71 -5.69
CA MET A 513 0.72 36.62 -5.67
C MET A 513 0.91 35.69 -4.46
N THR A 514 2.15 35.35 -4.08
CA THR A 514 2.40 34.61 -2.84
C THR A 514 1.90 35.38 -1.61
N THR A 515 2.03 36.70 -1.59
CA THR A 515 1.50 37.56 -0.52
C THR A 515 0.01 37.36 -0.35
N LEU A 516 -0.73 37.38 -1.46
CA LEU A 516 -2.16 37.14 -1.50
C LEU A 516 -2.52 35.75 -0.96
N PHE A 517 -1.81 34.70 -1.38
CA PHE A 517 -2.03 33.34 -0.88
C PHE A 517 -1.70 33.21 0.61
N ALA A 518 -0.59 33.78 1.08
CA ALA A 518 -0.20 33.76 2.48
C ALA A 518 -1.24 34.46 3.37
N LEU A 519 -1.74 35.62 2.96
CA LEU A 519 -2.80 36.34 3.66
C LEU A 519 -4.12 35.58 3.67
N THR A 520 -4.50 34.97 2.55
CA THR A 520 -5.71 34.13 2.44
C THR A 520 -5.63 32.94 3.40
N THR A 521 -4.49 32.26 3.44
CA THR A 521 -4.26 31.08 4.28
C THR A 521 -4.19 31.44 5.76
N LEU A 522 -3.56 32.57 6.12
CA LEU A 522 -3.53 33.09 7.50
C LEU A 522 -4.92 33.53 7.99
N ALA A 523 -5.74 34.14 7.14
CA ALA A 523 -7.07 34.61 7.53
C ALA A 523 -7.96 33.49 8.10
N GLN A 524 -7.76 32.24 7.68
CA GLN A 524 -8.51 31.07 8.17
C GLN A 524 -8.29 30.75 9.65
N VAL A 525 -7.31 31.37 10.31
CA VAL A 525 -7.01 31.18 11.75
C VAL A 525 -7.05 32.49 12.53
N LEU A 526 -7.55 33.57 11.93
CA LEU A 526 -7.69 34.88 12.55
C LEU A 526 -9.16 35.16 12.93
N PRO A 527 -9.41 35.92 14.01
CA PRO A 527 -10.72 36.53 14.27
C PRO A 527 -11.15 37.46 13.13
N ALA A 528 -12.46 37.60 12.91
CA ALA A 528 -13.03 38.45 11.86
C ALA A 528 -12.52 39.91 11.92
N GLU A 529 -12.42 40.48 13.12
CA GLU A 529 -11.88 41.83 13.32
C GLU A 529 -10.43 41.97 12.83
N ASP A 530 -9.59 40.96 13.08
CA ASP A 530 -8.19 40.98 12.66
C ASP A 530 -8.05 40.84 11.14
N ILE A 531 -8.93 40.06 10.51
CA ILE A 531 -9.02 39.95 9.04
C ILE A 531 -9.37 41.32 8.45
N LYS A 532 -10.41 41.98 9.00
CA LYS A 532 -10.88 43.29 8.55
C LYS A 532 -9.81 44.37 8.69
N GLU A 533 -9.13 44.44 9.83
CA GLU A 533 -8.15 45.49 10.11
C GLU A 533 -6.82 45.25 9.39
N SER A 534 -6.33 44.00 9.36
CA SER A 534 -4.92 43.71 9.03
C SER A 534 -4.71 43.03 7.68
N VAL A 535 -5.75 42.38 7.13
CA VAL A 535 -5.64 41.61 5.88
C VAL A 535 -6.37 42.30 4.72
N LEU A 536 -7.66 42.62 4.93
CA LEU A 536 -8.55 43.09 3.88
C LEU A 536 -8.07 44.36 3.15
N PRO A 537 -7.49 45.39 3.81
CA PRO A 537 -7.05 46.60 3.11
C PRO A 537 -6.02 46.32 2.00
N THR A 538 -5.13 45.35 2.23
CA THR A 538 -4.11 44.95 1.26
C THR A 538 -4.70 44.16 0.10
N ILE A 539 -5.65 43.26 0.39
CA ILE A 539 -6.37 42.50 -0.65
C ILE A 539 -7.12 43.45 -1.59
N VAL A 540 -7.81 44.44 -1.01
CA VAL A 540 -8.54 45.47 -1.77
C VAL A 540 -7.57 46.31 -2.61
N SER A 541 -6.42 46.70 -2.06
CA SER A 541 -5.39 47.43 -2.80
C SER A 541 -4.93 46.66 -4.05
N LEU A 542 -4.68 45.35 -3.91
CA LEU A 542 -4.24 44.46 -4.99
C LEU A 542 -5.28 44.27 -6.11
N SER A 543 -6.54 44.64 -5.91
CA SER A 543 -7.55 44.68 -6.99
C SER A 543 -7.18 45.67 -8.12
N ASN A 544 -6.24 46.58 -7.86
CA ASN A 544 -5.72 47.55 -8.83
C ASN A 544 -4.39 47.13 -9.47
N ASP A 545 -3.89 45.91 -9.21
CA ASP A 545 -2.59 45.49 -9.74
C ASP A 545 -2.61 45.46 -11.28
N PRO A 546 -1.55 45.94 -11.96
CA PRO A 546 -1.49 45.92 -13.42
C PRO A 546 -1.59 44.51 -14.01
N ILE A 547 -1.20 43.47 -13.27
CA ILE A 547 -1.17 42.09 -13.74
C ILE A 547 -2.54 41.41 -13.49
N PRO A 548 -3.25 40.93 -14.54
CA PRO A 548 -4.55 40.26 -14.40
C PRO A 548 -4.51 39.06 -13.46
N ASN A 549 -3.41 38.30 -13.44
CA ASN A 549 -3.24 37.15 -12.56
C ASN A 549 -3.35 37.49 -11.08
N ILE A 550 -2.96 38.70 -10.68
CA ILE A 550 -3.14 39.14 -9.30
C ILE A 550 -4.60 39.52 -9.08
N ARG A 551 -5.20 40.28 -10.00
CA ARG A 551 -6.60 40.72 -9.89
C ARG A 551 -7.60 39.57 -9.85
N PHE A 552 -7.45 38.52 -10.66
CA PHE A 552 -8.36 37.38 -10.59
C PHE A 552 -8.13 36.53 -9.33
N ASN A 553 -6.90 36.46 -8.82
CA ASN A 553 -6.67 35.80 -7.54
C ASN A 553 -7.23 36.64 -6.39
N VAL A 554 -7.30 37.98 -6.50
CA VAL A 554 -8.01 38.81 -5.51
C VAL A 554 -9.48 38.41 -5.45
N ALA A 555 -10.13 38.17 -6.60
CA ALA A 555 -11.50 37.66 -6.62
C ALA A 555 -11.62 36.30 -5.90
N LYS A 556 -10.72 35.35 -6.17
CA LYS A 556 -10.68 34.04 -5.46
C LYS A 556 -10.41 34.17 -3.96
N THR A 557 -9.56 35.10 -3.56
CA THR A 557 -9.29 35.38 -2.15
C THR A 557 -10.53 35.94 -1.48
N LEU A 558 -11.19 36.93 -2.07
CA LEU A 558 -12.43 37.49 -1.53
C LEU A 558 -13.51 36.41 -1.42
N GLU A 559 -13.66 35.55 -2.44
CA GLU A 559 -14.53 34.35 -2.39
C GLU A 559 -14.27 33.49 -1.15
N THR A 560 -12.99 33.29 -0.80
CA THR A 560 -12.58 32.51 0.37
C THR A 560 -12.80 33.24 1.69
N LEU A 561 -12.74 34.58 1.71
CA LEU A 561 -12.86 35.39 2.92
C LEU A 561 -14.32 35.70 3.30
N MET A 562 -15.26 35.76 2.35
CA MET A 562 -16.66 36.09 2.64
C MET A 562 -17.29 35.18 3.72
N PRO A 563 -17.11 33.84 3.69
CA PRO A 563 -17.65 32.97 4.74
C PRO A 563 -17.07 33.26 6.15
N LEU A 564 -15.83 33.75 6.22
CA LEU A 564 -15.16 34.10 7.48
C LEU A 564 -15.66 35.44 8.05
N LEU A 565 -16.20 36.30 7.20
CA LEU A 565 -16.69 37.64 7.52
C LEU A 565 -18.22 37.74 7.49
N LYS A 566 -18.94 36.61 7.39
CA LYS A 566 -20.41 36.57 7.25
C LYS A 566 -21.21 37.33 8.31
N GLN A 567 -20.64 37.46 9.51
CA GLN A 567 -21.28 38.18 10.62
C GLN A 567 -21.09 39.70 10.54
N ASP A 568 -20.17 40.17 9.69
CA ASP A 568 -19.89 41.59 9.42
C ASP A 568 -20.47 41.97 8.06
N GLY A 569 -21.80 42.12 8.01
CA GLY A 569 -22.52 42.52 6.81
C GLY A 569 -22.10 43.89 6.27
N ASP A 570 -21.61 44.78 7.13
CA ASP A 570 -21.11 46.09 6.72
C ASP A 570 -19.83 45.97 5.89
N THR A 571 -18.90 45.10 6.29
CA THR A 571 -17.66 44.84 5.53
C THR A 571 -17.97 44.17 4.19
N LEU A 572 -18.92 43.22 4.15
CA LEU A 572 -19.35 42.58 2.91
C LEU A 572 -19.94 43.61 1.92
N ALA A 573 -20.95 44.37 2.36
CA ALA A 573 -21.69 45.29 1.51
C ALA A 573 -20.87 46.51 1.07
N ASN A 574 -20.03 47.07 1.97
CA ASN A 574 -19.34 48.33 1.70
C ASN A 574 -17.90 48.16 1.20
N THR A 575 -17.30 46.97 1.34
CA THR A 575 -15.90 46.74 0.95
C THR A 575 -15.74 45.60 -0.05
N ILE A 576 -16.27 44.40 0.24
CA ILE A 576 -16.03 43.23 -0.62
C ILE A 576 -16.87 43.27 -1.91
N HIS A 577 -18.19 43.46 -1.81
CA HIS A 577 -19.07 43.49 -2.99
C HIS A 577 -18.68 44.58 -3.99
N PRO A 578 -18.38 45.83 -3.58
CA PRO A 578 -17.98 46.87 -4.54
C PRO A 578 -16.69 46.52 -5.29
N VAL A 579 -15.75 45.83 -4.64
CA VAL A 579 -14.51 45.38 -5.29
C VAL A 579 -14.78 44.26 -6.29
N LEU A 580 -15.58 43.27 -5.94
CA LEU A 580 -15.97 42.19 -6.86
C LEU A 580 -16.77 42.73 -8.06
N GLN A 581 -17.72 43.64 -7.84
CA GLN A 581 -18.48 44.30 -8.91
C GLN A 581 -17.57 45.07 -9.87
N LYS A 582 -16.56 45.78 -9.33
CA LYS A 582 -15.54 46.44 -10.14
C LYS A 582 -14.75 45.43 -10.99
N LEU A 583 -14.35 44.29 -10.41
CA LEU A 583 -13.61 43.24 -11.13
C LEU A 583 -14.47 42.52 -12.18
N CYS A 584 -15.79 42.49 -12.03
CA CYS A 584 -16.70 42.00 -13.08
C CYS A 584 -16.66 42.88 -14.35
N GLY A 585 -16.26 44.15 -14.21
CA GLY A 585 -16.04 45.08 -15.32
C GLY A 585 -14.60 45.10 -15.87
N ASP A 586 -13.72 44.19 -15.43
CA ASP A 586 -12.31 44.17 -15.84
C ASP A 586 -12.14 43.85 -17.34
N THR A 587 -11.05 44.31 -17.94
CA THR A 587 -10.76 44.04 -19.36
C THR A 587 -10.36 42.59 -19.60
N ASP A 588 -9.79 41.92 -18.60
CA ASP A 588 -9.35 40.53 -18.67
C ASP A 588 -10.50 39.54 -18.43
N VAL A 589 -10.56 38.47 -19.24
CA VAL A 589 -11.67 37.48 -19.21
C VAL A 589 -11.66 36.69 -17.91
N ASP A 590 -10.49 36.28 -17.42
CA ASP A 590 -10.37 35.45 -16.23
C ASP A 590 -10.74 36.26 -14.98
N VAL A 591 -10.35 37.54 -14.94
CA VAL A 591 -10.73 38.44 -13.84
C VAL A 591 -12.26 38.56 -13.75
N ARG A 592 -12.95 38.78 -14.88
CA ARG A 592 -14.41 38.82 -14.90
C ARG A 592 -15.05 37.49 -14.48
N PHE A 593 -14.53 36.37 -14.99
CA PHE A 593 -15.04 35.05 -14.67
C PHE A 593 -14.98 34.76 -13.17
N TYR A 594 -13.80 34.92 -12.55
CA TYR A 594 -13.62 34.62 -11.13
C TYR A 594 -14.35 35.62 -10.22
N ALA A 595 -14.48 36.90 -10.62
CA ALA A 595 -15.26 37.88 -9.87
C ALA A 595 -16.76 37.59 -9.91
N THR A 596 -17.29 37.19 -11.07
CA THR A 596 -18.71 36.81 -11.22
C THR A 596 -19.01 35.56 -10.40
N ARG A 597 -18.15 34.55 -10.50
CA ARG A 597 -18.28 33.31 -9.71
C ARG A 597 -18.27 33.57 -8.20
N ALA A 598 -17.41 34.48 -7.74
CA ALA A 598 -17.32 34.83 -6.32
C ALA A 598 -18.62 35.48 -5.79
N LEU A 599 -19.31 36.28 -6.60
CA LEU A 599 -20.62 36.85 -6.23
C LEU A 599 -21.72 35.78 -6.23
N GLU A 600 -21.74 34.91 -7.24
CA GLU A 600 -22.72 33.83 -7.35
C GLU A 600 -22.59 32.78 -6.23
N SER A 601 -21.37 32.52 -5.75
CA SER A 601 -21.14 31.54 -4.68
C SER A 601 -21.64 32.01 -3.31
N GLU A 602 -21.73 33.32 -3.08
CA GLU A 602 -22.37 33.88 -1.89
C GLU A 602 -23.90 33.75 -1.95
N ASP A 603 -24.50 34.03 -3.10
CA ASP A 603 -25.95 33.91 -3.31
C ASP A 603 -26.44 32.47 -3.11
N ASN A 604 -25.68 31.48 -3.58
CA ASN A 604 -25.98 30.05 -3.36
C ASN A 604 -25.82 29.61 -1.89
N ASN A 605 -24.83 30.15 -1.17
CA ASN A 605 -24.65 29.87 0.25
C ASN A 605 -25.72 30.54 1.13
N ASN A 606 -26.23 31.70 0.73
CA ASN A 606 -27.35 32.34 1.40
C ASN A 606 -28.65 31.54 1.19
N ASN A 607 -28.90 31.05 -0.03
CA ASN A 607 -30.08 30.24 -0.34
C ASN A 607 -30.11 28.88 0.38
N MET A 608 -28.96 28.18 0.51
CA MET A 608 -28.89 26.90 1.27
C MET A 608 -29.14 27.08 2.78
N ASN A 609 -28.69 28.19 3.37
CA ASN A 609 -28.91 28.46 4.79
C ASN A 609 -30.36 28.88 5.09
N ASP A 610 -31.04 29.54 4.15
CA ASP A 610 -32.46 29.87 4.28
C ASP A 610 -33.34 28.61 4.21
N ASP A 611 -32.97 27.61 3.40
CA ASP A 611 -33.64 26.30 3.34
C ASP A 611 -33.44 25.47 4.63
N ASP A 612 -32.24 25.47 5.22
CA ASP A 612 -31.97 24.81 6.52
C ASP A 612 -32.63 25.55 7.72
N ALA A 613 -32.73 26.88 7.65
CA ALA A 613 -33.47 27.68 8.62
C ALA A 613 -34.99 27.45 8.51
N MET A 614 -35.52 27.30 7.29
CA MET A 614 -36.92 26.90 7.03
C MET A 614 -37.21 25.47 7.50
N ALA A 615 -36.30 24.51 7.27
CA ALA A 615 -36.44 23.13 7.72
C ALA A 615 -36.42 22.98 9.25
N SER A 616 -35.60 23.76 9.94
CA SER A 616 -35.55 23.79 11.41
C SER A 616 -36.73 24.55 12.05
N ALA A 617 -37.32 25.52 11.34
CA ALA A 617 -38.57 26.18 11.75
C ALA A 617 -39.80 25.29 11.53
N GLY A 618 -39.81 24.44 10.49
CA GLY A 618 -40.89 23.49 10.19
C GLY A 618 -41.03 22.31 11.15
N SER A 619 -40.02 22.05 12.00
CA SER A 619 -40.06 20.98 13.03
C SER A 619 -40.58 21.47 14.39
N LYS A 620 -41.02 22.73 14.47
CA LYS A 620 -41.72 23.31 15.63
C LYS A 620 -43.05 23.91 15.21
N LEU A 621 -43.95 23.09 14.66
CA LEU A 621 -45.40 23.32 14.67
C LEU A 621 -46.13 22.00 14.80
#